data_AF-A0A4Q7P9D6-F1
#
_entry.id   AF-A0A4Q7P9D6-F1
#
_cell.length_a   1.000
_cell.length_b   1.000
_cell.length_c   1.000
_cell.angle_alpha   90.00
_cell.angle_beta   90.00
_cell.angle_gamma   90.00
#
_symmetry.space_group_name_H-M   'P 1'
#
loop_
_entity.id
_entity.type
_entity.pdbx_description
1 polymer ?
#
loop_
_entity_poly.entity_id
_entity_poly.type
_entity_poly.pdbx_seq_one_letter_code
_entity_poly.pdbx_strand_id
1 'polypeptide(L)' 'MINHSLNELYRTVGVTKQAVQQAKKRQQAFDLEIAQLVILADELREDHPGCGVEKMYYTLKSAGF' A
#
# COMPACT_ATOMS: atom_id res chain seq x y z
N MET A 1 -32.88 12.62 11.35
CA MET A 1 -31.63 12.01 10.87
C MET A 1 -30.66 11.98 12.04
N ILE A 2 -30.26 10.81 12.53
CA ILE A 2 -29.36 10.73 13.69
C ILE A 2 -27.94 11.05 13.19
N ASN A 3 -27.36 12.14 13.69
CA ASN A 3 -26.02 12.58 13.34
C ASN A 3 -25.02 12.06 14.39
N HIS A 4 -24.38 10.93 14.12
CA HIS A 4 -23.33 10.40 14.99
C HIS A 4 -21.98 11.05 14.66
N SER A 5 -21.26 11.52 15.67
CA SER A 5 -19.95 12.12 15.43
C SER A 5 -18.90 11.03 15.22
N LEU A 6 -18.00 11.20 14.25
CA LEU A 6 -16.83 10.32 14.07
C LEU A 6 -15.98 10.20 15.34
N ASN A 7 -15.94 11.24 16.16
CA ASN A 7 -15.24 11.22 17.44
C ASN A 7 -15.89 10.26 18.45
N GLU A 8 -17.22 10.14 18.44
CA GLU A 8 -17.93 9.18 19.26
C GLU A 8 -17.65 7.75 18.78
N LEU A 9 -17.68 7.52 17.47
CA LEU A 9 -17.29 6.23 16.89
C LEU A 9 -15.87 5.83 17.31
N TYR A 10 -14.89 6.73 17.18
CA TYR A 10 -13.51 6.46 17.59
C TYR A 10 -13.41 6.08 19.07
N ARG A 11 -14.13 6.79 19.94
CA ARG A 11 -14.21 6.45 21.38
C ARG A 11 -14.84 5.09 21.61
N THR A 12 -15.97 4.79 20.96
CA THR A 12 -16.70 3.52 21.10
C THR A 12 -15.85 2.32 20.71
N VAL A 13 -15.06 2.43 19.64
CA VAL A 13 -14.18 1.34 19.18
C VAL A 13 -12.79 1.37 19.84
N GLY A 14 -12.55 2.28 20.80
CA GLY A 14 -11.32 2.33 21.58
C GLY A 14 -10.09 2.86 20.81
N VAL A 15 -10.28 3.68 19.78
CA VAL A 15 -9.18 4.26 18.98
C VAL A 15 -9.16 5.78 19.08
N THR A 16 -7.99 6.38 18.85
CA THR A 16 -7.87 7.84 18.76
C THR A 16 -7.99 8.29 17.30
N LYS A 17 -8.49 9.50 17.09
CA LYS A 17 -8.52 10.14 15.76
C LYS A 17 -7.12 10.19 15.13
N GLN A 18 -6.10 10.44 15.94
CA GLN A 18 -4.69 10.49 15.52
C GLN A 18 -4.22 9.12 15.03
N ALA A 19 -4.56 8.04 15.73
CA ALA A 19 -4.21 6.68 15.31
C ALA A 19 -4.86 6.32 13.97
N VAL A 20 -6.14 6.66 13.79
CA VAL A 20 -6.85 6.47 12.51
C VAL A 20 -6.17 7.26 11.38
N GLN A 21 -5.84 8.53 11.62
CA GLN A 21 -5.16 9.36 10.62
C GLN A 21 -3.77 8.83 10.26
N GLN A 22 -3.01 8.34 11.25
CA GLN A 22 -1.70 7.75 11.01
C GLN A 22 -1.81 6.43 10.23
N ALA A 23 -2.77 5.58 10.58
CA ALA A 23 -3.03 4.35 9.84
C ALA A 23 -3.39 4.64 8.38
N LYS A 24 -4.27 5.63 8.15
CA LYS A 24 -4.63 6.08 6.80
C LYS A 24 -3.41 6.56 6.01
N LYS A 25 -2.53 7.36 6.63
CA LYS A 25 -1.30 7.83 5.98
C LYS A 25 -0.37 6.67 5.60
N ARG A 26 -0.19 5.69 6.50
CA ARG A 26 0.62 4.50 6.21
C ARG A 26 0.00 3.66 5.07
N GLN A 27 -1.31 3.49 5.08
CA GLN A 27 -2.00 2.78 4.00
C GLN A 27 -1.79 3.48 2.66
N GLN A 28 -1.94 4.80 2.61
CA GLN A 28 -1.73 5.56 1.37
C GLN A 28 -0.29 5.47 0.85
N ALA A 29 0.71 5.48 1.75
CA ALA A 29 2.10 5.29 1.36
C ALA A 29 2.34 3.88 0.80
N PHE A 30 1.81 2.86 1.48
CA PHE A 30 1.90 1.47 1.04
C PHE A 30 1.19 1.23 -0.31
N ASP A 31 0.00 1.78 -0.49
CA ASP A 31 -0.75 1.68 -1.75
C ASP A 31 0.06 2.29 -2.91
N LEU A 32 0.78 3.38 -2.66
CA LEU A 32 1.66 4.00 -3.65
C LEU A 32 2.88 3.13 -3.97
N GLU A 33 3.53 2.55 -2.97
CA GLU A 33 4.65 1.63 -3.15
C GLU A 33 4.24 0.40 -3.98
N ILE A 34 3.08 -0.18 -3.69
CA ILE A 34 2.52 -1.31 -4.45
C ILE A 34 2.22 -0.91 -5.90
N ALA A 35 1.60 0.26 -6.12
CA ALA A 35 1.32 0.73 -7.47
C ALA A 35 2.61 0.90 -8.30
N GLN A 36 3.68 1.42 -7.68
CA GLN A 36 4.99 1.55 -8.32
C GLN A 36 5.62 0.18 -8.62
N LEU A 37 5.55 -0.76 -7.68
CA LEU A 37 6.05 -2.12 -7.88
C LEU A 37 5.36 -2.82 -9.07
N VAL A 38 4.05 -2.66 -9.22
CA VAL A 38 3.31 -3.24 -10.35
C VAL A 38 3.80 -2.69 -11.69
N ILE A 39 4.01 -1.37 -11.77
CA ILE A 39 4.54 -0.72 -12.98
C ILE A 39 5.92 -1.29 -13.33
N LEU A 40 6.83 -1.36 -12.36
CA LEU A 40 8.18 -1.89 -12.59
C LEU A 40 8.17 -3.38 -12.99
N ALA A 41 7.26 -4.16 -12.41
CA ALA A 41 7.10 -5.55 -12.79
C ALA A 41 6.59 -5.70 -14.23
N ASP A 42 5.68 -4.83 -14.67
CA ASP A 42 5.21 -4.80 -16.06
C ASP A 42 6.31 -4.36 -17.03
N GLU A 43 7.07 -3.31 -16.71
CA GLU A 43 8.22 -2.86 -17.51
C GLU A 43 9.25 -4.00 -17.66
N LEU A 44 9.60 -4.68 -16.56
CA LEU A 44 10.55 -5.78 -16.58
C LEU A 44 10.05 -6.98 -17.42
N ARG A 45 8.73 -7.21 -17.41
CA ARG A 45 8.10 -8.25 -18.22
C ARG A 45 8.09 -7.88 -19.72
N GLU A 46 7.89 -6.62 -20.06
CA GLU A 46 7.96 -6.12 -21.43
C GLU A 46 9.38 -6.17 -21.99
N ASP A 47 10.37 -5.75 -21.22
CA ASP A 47 11.79 -5.79 -21.61
C ASP A 47 12.31 -7.24 -21.73
N HIS A 48 11.78 -8.15 -20.91
CA HIS A 48 12.21 -9.54 -20.85
C HIS A 48 11.03 -10.53 -20.85
N PRO A 49 10.38 -10.76 -22.00
CA PRO A 49 9.13 -11.54 -22.12
C PRO A 49 9.25 -13.05 -21.78
N GLY A 50 10.44 -13.53 -21.40
CA GLY A 50 10.69 -14.89 -20.88
C GLY A 50 11.28 -14.90 -19.46
N CYS A 51 11.34 -13.77 -18.78
CA CYS A 51 11.81 -13.68 -17.40
C CYS A 51 10.81 -14.36 -16.47
N GLY A 52 11.24 -15.42 -15.79
CA GLY A 52 10.40 -16.09 -14.79
C GLY A 52 10.14 -15.18 -13.59
N VAL A 53 8.97 -15.34 -12.95
CA VAL A 53 8.53 -14.54 -11.80
C VAL A 53 9.52 -14.54 -10.63
N GLU A 54 10.24 -15.65 -10.40
CA GLU A 54 11.27 -15.73 -9.37
C GLU A 54 12.42 -14.77 -9.65
N LYS A 55 12.90 -14.72 -10.90
CA LYS A 55 13.97 -13.81 -11.30
C LYS A 55 13.50 -12.36 -11.21
N MET A 56 12.27 -12.08 -11.66
CA MET A 56 11.67 -10.75 -11.52
C MET A 56 11.63 -10.28 -10.06
N TYR A 57 11.22 -11.17 -9.14
CA TYR A 57 11.19 -10.88 -7.71
C TYR A 57 12.58 -10.53 -7.18
N TYR A 58 13.61 -11.34 -7.46
CA TYR A 58 14.96 -11.04 -6.98
C TYR A 58 15.56 -9.77 -7.60
N THR A 59 15.22 -9.47 -8.85
CA THR A 59 15.60 -8.21 -9.51
C THR A 59 14.97 -7.01 -8.79
N LEU A 60 13.65 -7.02 -8.58
CA LEU A 60 12.93 -5.92 -7.92
C LEU A 60 13.37 -5.77 -6.45
N LYS A 61 13.58 -6.89 -5.76
CA LYS A 61 14.12 -6.90 -4.39
C LYS A 61 15.48 -6.25 -4.26
N SER A 62 16.37 -6.52 -5.21
CA SER A 62 17.69 -5.89 -5.22
C SER A 62 17.63 -4.38 -5.54
N ALA A 63 16.57 -3.93 -6.21
CA ALA A 63 16.33 -2.53 -6.54
C ALA A 63 15.63 -1.74 -5.42
N GLY A 64 15.29 -2.39 -4.30
CA GLY A 64 14.68 -1.75 -3.13
C GLY A 64 13.17 -1.90 -3.00
N PHE A 65 12.57 -2.86 -3.71
CA PHE A 65 11.14 -3.19 -3.63
C PHE A 65 10.83 -4.51 -2.93
#